data_AF-A6X3T3-F1
#
_entry.id   AF-A6X3T3-F1
#
_cell.length_a   1.000
_cell.length_b   1.000
_cell.length_c   1.000
_cell.angle_alpha   90.00
_cell.angle_beta   90.00
_cell.angle_gamma   90.00
#
_symmetry.space_group_name_H-M   'P 1'
#
loop_
_entity.id
_entity.type
_entity.pdbx_description
1 polymer ?
#
loop_
_entity_poly.entity_id
_entity_poly.type
_entity_poly.pdbx_seq_one_letter_code
_entity_poly.pdbx_strand_id
1 'polypeptide(L)'
;MITARQSRAARALLGWTQETLADKAQVALTALKRLESQSGLEVFESTRDQVRRALEAAGIVFLSTDKGEGVLLQHDTVNTDKR
;
A
#
# COMPACT_ATOMS: atom_id res chain seq x y z
N MET A 1 3.60 9.96 4.37
CA MET A 1 2.16 9.64 4.30
C MET A 1 1.88 9.07 2.91
N ILE A 2 1.17 7.95 2.78
CA ILE A 2 0.86 7.36 1.47
C ILE A 2 -0.35 8.04 0.83
N THR A 3 -0.37 8.15 -0.50
CA THR A 3 -1.50 8.72 -1.23
C THR A 3 -2.52 7.65 -1.65
N ALA A 4 -3.74 8.09 -1.99
CA ALA A 4 -4.77 7.24 -2.58
C ALA A 4 -4.30 6.58 -3.89
N ARG A 5 -3.42 7.25 -4.66
CA ARG A 5 -2.85 6.71 -5.89
C ARG A 5 -1.83 5.63 -5.60
N GLN A 6 -0.92 5.87 -4.64
CA GLN A 6 0.06 4.88 -4.21
C GLN A 6 -0.61 3.63 -3.63
N SER A 7 -1.65 3.77 -2.79
CA SER A 7 -2.42 2.62 -2.28
C SER A 7 -2.97 1.76 -3.42
N ARG A 8 -3.67 2.37 -4.39
CA ARG A 8 -4.26 1.64 -5.52
C ARG A 8 -3.20 0.98 -6.40
N ALA A 9 -2.09 1.67 -6.66
CA ALA A 9 -1.00 1.15 -7.47
C ALA A 9 -0.32 -0.04 -6.77
N ALA A 10 -0.04 0.06 -5.47
CA ALA A 10 0.52 -1.04 -4.68
C ALA A 10 -0.38 -2.28 -4.72
N ARG A 11 -1.69 -2.06 -4.55
CA ARG A 11 -2.70 -3.11 -4.61
C ARG A 11 -2.75 -3.80 -5.97
N ALA A 12 -2.61 -3.03 -7.05
CA ALA A 12 -2.53 -3.55 -8.42
C ALA A 12 -1.26 -4.40 -8.63
N LEU A 13 -0.11 -3.95 -8.13
CA LEU A 13 1.14 -4.73 -8.19
C LEU A 13 1.04 -6.06 -7.45
N LEU A 14 0.37 -6.08 -6.30
CA LEU A 14 0.15 -7.28 -5.48
C LEU A 14 -0.99 -8.18 -6.00
N GLY A 15 -1.78 -7.73 -6.98
CA GLY A 15 -3.00 -8.42 -7.41
C GLY A 15 -4.08 -8.52 -6.32
N TRP A 16 -4.06 -7.63 -5.33
CA TRP A 16 -5.01 -7.65 -4.21
C TRP A 16 -6.32 -6.95 -4.55
N THR A 17 -7.44 -7.39 -3.97
CA THR A 17 -8.69 -6.60 -3.98
C THR A 17 -8.70 -5.58 -2.83
N GLN A 18 -9.66 -4.66 -2.82
CA GLN A 18 -9.84 -3.75 -1.68
C GLN A 18 -10.13 -4.51 -0.39
N GLU A 19 -10.95 -5.56 -0.48
CA GLU A 19 -11.27 -6.46 0.63
C GLU A 19 -10.01 -7.11 1.18
N THR A 20 -9.16 -7.68 0.32
CA THR A 20 -7.89 -8.28 0.74
C THR A 20 -7.00 -7.27 1.47
N LEU A 21 -6.88 -6.04 0.95
CA LEU A 21 -6.07 -5.02 1.61
C LEU A 21 -6.68 -4.59 2.96
N ALA A 22 -8.00 -4.43 3.04
CA ALA A 22 -8.70 -4.08 4.27
C ALA A 22 -8.46 -5.15 5.35
N ASP A 23 -8.60 -6.42 4.99
CA ASP A 23 -8.36 -7.55 5.86
C ASP A 23 -6.89 -7.61 6.30
N LYS A 24 -5.93 -7.48 5.38
CA LYS A 24 -4.49 -7.50 5.70
C LYS A 24 -4.06 -6.32 6.57
N ALA A 25 -4.66 -5.14 6.37
CA ALA A 25 -4.39 -3.95 7.15
C ALA A 25 -5.19 -3.88 8.46
N GLN A 26 -6.13 -4.79 8.70
CA GLN A 26 -7.01 -4.78 9.88
C GLN A 26 -7.82 -3.48 10.01
N VAL A 27 -8.24 -2.93 8.87
CA VAL A 27 -9.06 -1.71 8.82
C VAL A 27 -10.42 -2.00 8.22
N ALA A 28 -11.43 -1.21 8.58
CA ALA A 28 -12.74 -1.32 7.96
C ALA A 28 -12.67 -1.04 6.44
N LEU A 29 -13.33 -1.86 5.63
CA LEU A 29 -13.40 -1.68 4.16
C LEU A 29 -13.90 -0.29 3.77
N THR A 30 -14.84 0.28 4.53
CA THR A 30 -15.35 1.65 4.30
C THR A 30 -14.27 2.71 4.51
N ALA A 31 -13.38 2.52 5.48
CA ALA A 31 -12.26 3.41 5.73
C ALA A 31 -11.21 3.30 4.61
N LEU A 32 -10.93 2.08 4.12
CA LEU A 32 -10.06 1.89 2.96
C LEU A 32 -10.66 2.50 1.68
N LYS A 33 -11.96 2.35 1.43
CA LYS A 33 -12.65 2.98 0.30
C LYS A 33 -12.54 4.51 0.36
N ARG A 34 -12.64 5.10 1.55
CA ARG A 34 -12.41 6.54 1.75
C ARG A 34 -10.95 6.91 1.50
N LEU A 35 -9.99 6.09 1.94
CA LEU A 35 -8.56 6.30 1.68
C LEU A 35 -8.25 6.31 0.19
N GLU A 36 -8.80 5.37 -0.58
CA GLU A 36 -8.55 5.26 -2.02
C GLU A 36 -9.41 6.22 -2.87
N SER A 37 -10.39 6.90 -2.25
CA SER A 37 -11.24 7.89 -2.90
C SER A 37 -10.46 9.15 -3.27
N GLN A 38 -10.81 9.76 -4.41
CA GLN A 38 -10.29 11.08 -4.81
C GLN A 38 -10.95 12.24 -4.06
N SER A 39 -11.96 11.96 -3.22
CA SER A 39 -12.84 12.98 -2.63
C SER A 39 -12.19 13.86 -1.56
N GLY A 40 -10.89 13.70 -1.27
CA GLY A 40 -10.18 14.53 -0.29
C GLY A 40 -10.69 14.40 1.14
N LEU A 41 -11.48 13.35 1.43
CA LEU A 41 -11.99 13.12 2.78
C LEU A 41 -10.82 12.75 3.70
N GLU A 42 -10.72 13.44 4.83
CA GLU A 42 -9.70 13.12 5.82
C GLU A 42 -9.93 11.72 6.37
N VAL A 43 -8.94 10.87 6.16
CA VAL A 43 -8.87 9.55 6.77
C VAL A 43 -7.94 9.65 7.97
N PHE A 44 -8.35 9.03 9.07
CA PHE A 44 -7.53 8.94 10.27
C PHE A 44 -6.11 8.49 9.92
N GLU A 45 -5.11 9.17 10.47
CA GLU A 45 -3.69 8.85 10.22
C GLU A 45 -3.36 7.41 10.62
N SER A 46 -4.01 6.88 11.65
CA SER A 46 -3.87 5.49 12.09
C SER A 46 -4.27 4.48 11.01
N THR A 47 -5.35 4.73 10.27
CA THR A 47 -5.77 3.89 9.13
C THR A 47 -4.76 3.94 8.00
N ARG A 48 -4.24 5.14 7.68
CA ARG A 48 -3.18 5.32 6.67
C ARG A 48 -1.94 4.54 7.01
N ASP A 49 -1.51 4.59 8.28
CA ASP A 49 -0.32 3.89 8.75
C ASP A 49 -0.50 2.37 8.72
N GLN A 50 -1.67 1.86 9.15
CA GLN A 50 -1.98 0.42 9.07
C GLN A 50 -1.96 -0.10 7.63
N VAL A 51 -2.57 0.63 6.69
CA VAL A 51 -2.56 0.27 5.26
C VAL A 51 -1.14 0.30 4.70
N ARG A 52 -0.35 1.34 5.02
CA ARG A 52 1.05 1.44 4.60
C ARG A 52 1.85 0.23 5.07
N ARG A 53 1.77 -0.11 6.37
CA ARG A 53 2.50 -1.24 6.97
C ARG A 53 2.11 -2.58 6.34
N ALA A 54 0.83 -2.79 6.05
CA ALA A 54 0.37 -4.04 5.44
C ALA A 54 0.90 -4.22 4.02
N LEU A 55 0.98 -3.13 3.25
CA LEU A 55 1.57 -3.14 1.91
C LEU A 55 3.10 -3.33 1.97
N GLU A 56 3.79 -2.64 2.88
CA GLU A 56 5.23 -2.81 3.11
C GLU A 56 5.57 -4.25 3.51
N ALA A 57 4.79 -4.86 4.42
CA ALA A 57 4.95 -6.25 4.83
C ALA A 57 4.72 -7.25 3.68
N ALA A 58 4.01 -6.86 2.62
CA ALA A 58 3.81 -7.65 1.41
C ALA A 58 4.87 -7.40 0.34
N GLY A 59 5.92 -6.62 0.66
CA GLY A 59 7.04 -6.34 -0.25
C GLY A 59 6.89 -5.04 -1.05
N ILE A 60 5.92 -4.18 -0.73
CA ILE A 60 5.82 -2.87 -1.40
C ILE A 60 6.76 -1.86 -0.77
N VAL A 61 7.50 -1.15 -1.61
CA VAL A 61 8.30 0.02 -1.24
C VAL A 61 7.64 1.27 -1.80
N PHE A 62 7.31 2.22 -0.93
CA PHE A 62 6.80 3.52 -1.33
C PHE A 62 7.96 4.46 -1.68
N LEU A 63 7.90 5.02 -2.89
CA LEU A 63 8.91 5.95 -3.39
C LEU A 63 8.36 7.37 -3.36
N SER A 64 9.15 8.30 -2.83
CA SER A 64 8.86 9.73 -2.85
C SER A 64 10.13 10.46 -3.26
N THR A 65 10.03 11.26 -4.32
CA THR A 65 11.14 12.00 -4.92
C THR A 65 10.71 13.45 -5.13
N ASP A 66 11.69 14.32 -5.40
CA ASP A 66 11.47 15.71 -5.82
C ASP A 66 10.61 15.82 -7.10
N LYS A 67 10.64 14.79 -7.94
CA LYS A 67 9.91 14.73 -9.23
C LYS A 67 8.58 13.97 -9.16
N GLY A 68 8.23 13.39 -8.01
CA GLY A 68 6.95 12.71 -7.84
C GLY A 68 7.00 11.48 -6.94
N GLU A 69 5.90 10.73 -6.96
CA GLU A 69 5.64 9.58 -6.09
C GLU A 69 5.49 8.28 -6.90
N GLY A 70 5.85 7.15 -6.29
CA GLY A 70 5.76 5.84 -6.91
C GLY A 70 5.60 4.70 -5.91
N VAL A 71 5.43 3.51 -6.45
CA VAL A 71 5.42 2.24 -5.70
C VAL A 71 6.24 1.21 -6.45
N LEU A 72 6.99 0.41 -5.71
CA LEU A 72 7.81 -0.67 -6.24
C LEU A 72 7.45 -1.96 -5.51
N LEU A 73 7.35 -3.07 -6.23
CA LEU A 73 7.25 -4.40 -5.64
C LEU A 73 8.65 -4.99 -5.56
N GLN A 74 9.14 -5.22 -4.35
CA GLN A 74 10.42 -5.86 -4.11
C GLN A 74 10.24 -7.37 -4.31
N HIS A 75 10.85 -7.90 -5.37
CA HIS A 75 11.05 -9.33 -5.48
C HIS A 75 12.24 -9.66 -4.60
N ASP A 76 12.03 -10.39 -3.51
CA ASP A 76 13.15 -10.96 -2.76
C ASP A 76 13.98 -11.79 -3.75
N THR A 77 15.17 -11.28 -4.08
CA THR A 77 16.22 -12.12 -4.62
C THR A 77 16.64 -13.00 -3.46
N VAL A 78 15.92 -14.11 -3.26
CA VAL A 78 16.46 -15.24 -2.53
C VAL A 78 17.73 -15.61 -3.29
N ASN A 79 18.86 -15.17 -2.74
CA ASN A 79 20.19 -15.50 -3.20
C ASN A 79 20.36 -17.01 -3.01
N THR A 80 19.97 -17.79 -4.01
CA THR A 80 20.30 -19.21 -4.12
C THR A 80 21.76 -19.32 -4.55
N ASP A 81 22.68 -18.86 -3.72
CA ASP A 81 24.10 -19.17 -3.84
C ASP A 81 24.55 -19.83 -2.53
N LYS A 82 24.01 -21.04 -2.32
CA LYS A 82 24.65 -22.03 -1.48
C LYS A 82 25.48 -22.91 -2.41
N ARG A 83 26.76 -22.56 -2.56
CA ARG A 83 27.81 -23.52 -2.91
C ARG A 83 28.12 -24.41 -1.73
#